data_AF-A0A7S2GK48-F1
#
_entry.id   AF-A0A7S2GK48-F1
#
_cell.length_a   1.000
_cell.length_b   1.000
_cell.length_c   1.000
_cell.angle_alpha   90.00
_cell.angle_beta   90.00
_cell.angle_gamma   90.00
#
_symmetry.space_group_name_H-M   'P 1'
#
loop_
_entity.id
_entity.type
_entity.pdbx_description
1 polymer ?
#
loop_
_entity_poly.entity_id
_entity_poly.type
_entity_poly.pdbx_seq_one_letter_code
_entity_poly.pdbx_strand_id
1 'polypeptide(L)'
;QRQDEEGLAACRGTKLVISGAGPVGLRAAVEAAMMGMDVTVLEKRDTFSRVNILTLWQQTADDLVSFGARSFYPKFSNMANFLHLGTREMQLVLMKNALLVGATVLYGTELLALQAPPSSAAGDAIEAGRAG
;
A
#
# COMPACT_ATOMS: atom_id res chain seq x y z
N GLN A 1 19.48 2.83 -14.13
CA GLN A 1 18.81 3.65 -15.16
C GLN A 1 17.97 2.82 -16.12
N ARG A 2 18.53 1.98 -17.02
CA ARG A 2 17.73 1.18 -17.96
C ARG A 2 16.84 0.10 -17.31
N GLN A 3 17.36 -0.60 -16.30
CA GLN A 3 16.62 -1.65 -15.56
C GLN A 3 15.50 -1.07 -14.68
N ASP A 4 15.67 0.16 -14.18
CA ASP A 4 14.67 0.82 -13.33
C ASP A 4 13.45 1.22 -14.17
N GLU A 5 13.65 1.66 -15.42
CA GLU A 5 12.55 1.95 -16.37
C GLU A 5 11.80 0.70 -16.83
N GLU A 6 12.52 -0.41 -17.08
CA GLU A 6 11.91 -1.71 -17.43
C GLU A 6 11.06 -2.26 -16.27
N GLY A 7 11.55 -2.17 -15.03
CA GLY A 7 10.80 -2.55 -13.84
C GLY A 7 9.56 -1.67 -13.62
N LEU A 8 9.68 -0.36 -13.81
CA LEU A 8 8.54 0.56 -13.70
C LEU A 8 7.49 0.32 -14.79
N ALA A 9 7.91 -0.04 -16.01
CA ALA A 9 7.01 -0.40 -17.09
C ALA A 9 6.21 -1.68 -16.77
N ALA A 10 6.83 -2.65 -16.11
CA ALA A 10 6.17 -3.91 -15.72
C ALA A 10 5.06 -3.70 -14.67
N CYS A 11 5.21 -2.71 -13.79
CA CYS A 11 4.23 -2.43 -12.73
C CYS A 11 2.99 -1.67 -13.24
N ARG A 12 3.11 -0.90 -14.34
CA ARG A 12 2.04 -0.03 -14.83
C ARG A 12 0.76 -0.80 -15.17
N GLY A 13 -0.36 -0.40 -14.56
CA GLY A 13 -1.67 -1.01 -14.79
C GLY A 13 -1.87 -2.36 -14.09
N THR A 14 -0.88 -2.86 -13.35
CA THR A 14 -1.07 -4.05 -12.50
C THR A 14 -2.01 -3.71 -11.35
N LYS A 15 -3.02 -4.56 -11.12
CA LYS A 15 -3.95 -4.41 -10.00
C LYS A 15 -3.36 -5.02 -8.74
N LEU A 16 -3.31 -4.25 -7.66
CA LEU A 16 -2.78 -4.64 -6.36
C LEU A 16 -3.82 -4.45 -5.26
N VAL A 17 -4.04 -5.49 -4.46
CA VAL A 17 -4.84 -5.42 -3.24
C VAL A 17 -3.92 -5.55 -2.02
N ILE A 18 -3.99 -4.59 -1.11
CA ILE A 18 -3.24 -4.59 0.16
C ILE A 18 -4.22 -4.80 1.31
N SER A 19 -3.98 -5.83 2.13
CA SER A 19 -4.76 -6.10 3.33
C SER A 19 -4.13 -5.44 4.56
N GLY A 20 -4.73 -4.35 5.03
CA GLY A 20 -4.40 -3.63 6.25
C GLY A 20 -3.88 -2.21 5.99
N ALA A 21 -4.53 -1.22 6.60
CA ALA A 21 -4.11 0.19 6.60
C ALA A 21 -3.25 0.54 7.84
N GLY A 22 -2.42 -0.41 8.26
CA GLY A 22 -1.31 -0.13 9.18
C GLY A 22 -0.24 0.75 8.50
N PRO A 23 0.72 1.29 9.26
CA PRO A 23 1.75 2.14 8.66
C PRO A 23 2.52 1.46 7.51
N VAL A 24 2.89 0.19 7.67
CA VAL A 24 3.62 -0.56 6.64
C VAL A 24 2.75 -0.77 5.39
N GLY A 25 1.48 -1.15 5.56
CA GLY A 25 0.56 -1.35 4.43
C GLY A 25 0.31 -0.07 3.64
N LEU A 26 0.13 1.06 4.35
CA LEU A 26 -0.02 2.36 3.70
C LEU A 26 1.26 2.83 3.00
N ARG A 27 2.43 2.60 3.60
CA ARG A 27 3.71 2.93 2.97
C ARG A 27 3.91 2.14 1.68
N ALA A 28 3.59 0.85 1.68
CA ALA A 28 3.62 -0.01 0.49
C ALA A 28 2.62 0.46 -0.57
N ALA A 29 1.42 0.88 -0.17
CA ALA A 29 0.40 1.41 -1.07
C ALA A 29 0.88 2.67 -1.80
N VAL A 30 1.56 3.58 -1.09
CA VAL A 30 2.12 4.80 -1.68
C VAL A 30 3.18 4.47 -2.73
N GLU A 31 4.15 3.58 -2.41
CA GLU A 31 5.15 3.17 -3.42
C GLU A 31 4.51 2.54 -4.65
N ALA A 32 3.62 1.57 -4.44
CA ALA A 32 2.98 0.83 -5.53
C ALA A 32 2.19 1.76 -6.46
N ALA A 33 1.46 2.72 -5.88
CA ALA A 33 0.73 3.72 -6.66
C ALA A 33 1.69 4.66 -7.43
N MET A 34 2.80 5.09 -6.82
CA MET A 34 3.83 5.88 -7.51
C MET A 34 4.54 5.10 -8.63
N MET A 35 4.62 3.77 -8.54
CA MET A 35 5.08 2.88 -9.62
C MET A 35 4.02 2.68 -10.73
N GLY A 36 2.83 3.26 -10.60
CA GLY A 36 1.76 3.23 -11.61
C GLY A 36 0.83 2.02 -11.52
N MET A 37 0.79 1.32 -10.39
CA MET A 37 -0.15 0.23 -10.12
C MET A 37 -1.54 0.77 -9.75
N ASP A 38 -2.59 -0.01 -10.02
CA ASP A 38 -3.95 0.24 -9.54
C ASP A 38 -4.10 -0.38 -8.14
N VAL A 39 -4.02 0.46 -7.10
CA VAL A 39 -3.89 0.02 -5.71
C VAL A 39 -5.21 0.18 -4.95
N THR A 40 -5.68 -0.92 -4.35
CA THR A 40 -6.79 -0.94 -3.39
C THR A 40 -6.32 -1.45 -2.03
N VAL A 41 -6.53 -0.67 -0.97
CA VAL A 41 -6.23 -1.04 0.42
C VAL A 41 -7.52 -1.39 1.15
N LEU A 42 -7.54 -2.55 1.82
CA LEU A 42 -8.66 -3.02 2.64
C LEU A 42 -8.27 -2.91 4.12
N GLU A 43 -9.06 -2.21 4.94
CA GLU A 43 -8.88 -2.15 6.39
C GLU A 43 -10.14 -2.58 7.12
N LYS A 44 -9.98 -3.57 8.00
CA LYS A 44 -11.08 -4.12 8.81
C LYS A 44 -11.71 -3.09 9.75
N ARG A 45 -10.90 -2.21 10.34
CA ARG A 45 -11.37 -1.21 11.31
C ARG A 45 -11.97 -0.01 10.60
N ASP A 46 -12.88 0.69 11.27
CA ASP A 46 -13.44 1.95 10.75
C ASP A 46 -12.58 3.17 11.08
N THR A 47 -11.72 3.07 12.10
CA THR A 47 -10.93 4.20 12.60
C THR A 47 -9.52 3.80 13.02
N PHE A 48 -8.60 4.75 12.90
CA PHE A 48 -7.27 4.65 13.52
C PHE A 48 -7.34 5.11 14.97
N SER A 49 -7.27 4.15 15.90
CA SER A 49 -7.46 4.37 17.34
C SER A 49 -6.20 4.11 18.19
N ARG A 50 -5.10 3.64 17.59
CA ARG A 50 -3.87 3.33 18.33
C ARG A 50 -3.17 4.59 18.82
N VAL A 51 -2.91 4.66 20.12
CA VAL A 51 -2.20 5.78 20.77
C VAL A 51 -0.73 5.49 21.06
N ASN A 52 -0.24 4.31 20.69
CA ASN A 52 1.15 3.91 20.93
C ASN A 52 2.11 4.85 20.17
N ILE A 53 3.14 5.30 20.88
CA ILE A 53 4.26 6.06 20.31
C ILE A 53 5.33 5.08 19.85
N LEU A 54 5.81 5.26 18.62
CA LEU A 54 6.87 4.46 18.02
C LEU A 54 8.18 5.24 18.06
N THR A 55 9.26 4.56 18.41
CA THR A 55 10.63 5.03 18.14
C THR A 55 10.98 4.71 16.70
N LEU A 56 11.38 5.73 15.95
CA LEU A 56 11.74 5.63 14.55
C LEU A 56 13.25 5.54 14.40
N TRP A 57 13.70 4.90 13.33
CA TRP A 57 15.06 5.07 12.85
C TRP A 57 15.15 6.37 12.06
N GLN A 58 16.35 6.94 11.95
CA GLN A 58 16.58 8.20 11.25
C GLN A 58 16.07 8.13 9.80
N GLN A 59 16.35 7.01 9.11
CA GLN A 59 15.92 6.79 7.72
C GLN A 59 14.40 6.77 7.58
N THR A 60 13.69 6.17 8.53
CA THR A 60 12.22 6.17 8.53
C THR A 60 11.66 7.56 8.79
N ALA A 61 12.30 8.33 9.66
CA ALA A 61 11.88 9.70 9.91
C ALA A 61 12.12 10.61 8.70
N ASP A 62 13.25 10.45 8.02
CA ASP A 62 13.59 11.17 6.80
C ASP A 62 12.63 10.83 5.65
N ASP A 63 12.27 9.55 5.51
CA ASP A 63 11.25 9.08 4.55
C ASP A 63 9.89 9.71 4.84
N LEU A 64 9.44 9.75 6.09
CA LEU A 64 8.20 10.43 6.44
C LEU A 64 8.24 11.94 6.12
N VAL A 65 9.38 12.59 6.33
CA VAL A 65 9.56 14.01 5.93
C VAL A 65 9.47 14.17 4.41
N SER A 66 10.03 13.25 3.62
CA SER A 66 9.93 13.29 2.14
C SER A 66 8.48 13.18 1.65
N PHE A 67 7.64 12.44 2.38
CA PHE A 67 6.18 12.41 2.19
C PHE A 67 5.40 13.54 2.87
N GLY A 68 6.08 14.64 3.24
CA GLY A 68 5.43 15.83 3.76
C GLY A 68 4.87 15.67 5.17
N ALA A 69 5.43 14.80 6.00
CA ALA A 69 4.94 14.61 7.38
C ALA A 69 4.89 15.93 8.18
N ARG A 70 5.82 16.86 7.95
CA ARG A 70 5.79 18.19 8.59
C ARG A 70 4.62 19.06 8.15
N SER A 71 4.14 18.90 6.92
CA SER A 71 2.96 19.60 6.41
C SER A 71 1.68 19.07 7.04
N PHE A 72 1.59 17.76 7.23
CA PHE A 72 0.41 17.12 7.81
C PHE A 72 0.40 17.09 9.34
N TYR A 73 1.58 17.10 9.95
CA TYR A 73 1.80 17.08 11.39
C TYR A 73 3.01 17.97 11.76
N PRO A 74 2.80 19.30 11.91
CA PRO A 74 3.89 20.27 12.14
C PRO A 74 4.72 20.05 13.40
N LYS A 75 4.22 19.26 14.35
CA LYS A 75 4.95 18.87 15.57
C LYS A 75 5.99 17.77 15.31
N PHE A 76 5.97 17.13 14.13
CA PHE A 76 6.94 16.12 13.76
C PHE A 76 8.32 16.73 13.55
N SER A 77 9.34 16.09 14.11
CA SER A 77 10.75 16.39 13.85
C SER A 77 11.47 15.10 13.49
N ASN A 78 12.39 15.16 12.54
CA ASN A 78 13.34 14.09 12.22
C ASN A 78 14.75 14.43 12.74
N MET A 79 14.86 15.33 13.73
CA MET A 79 16.15 15.61 14.38
C MET A 79 16.52 14.45 15.31
N ALA A 80 17.83 14.14 15.42
CA ALA A 80 18.36 12.93 16.05
C ALA A 80 17.89 12.66 17.51
N ASN A 81 17.37 13.67 18.20
CA ASN A 81 16.86 13.59 19.57
C ASN A 81 15.33 13.43 19.68
N PHE A 82 14.58 13.48 18.56
CA PHE A 82 13.11 13.43 18.56
C PHE A 82 12.56 12.50 17.48
N LEU A 83 13.02 11.26 17.45
CA LEU A 83 12.55 10.23 16.50
C LEU A 83 11.32 9.48 17.04
N HIS A 84 10.30 10.21 17.48
CA HIS A 84 9.07 9.60 18.00
C HIS A 84 7.84 10.08 17.24
N LEU A 85 6.98 9.13 16.87
CA LEU A 85 5.70 9.45 16.23
C LEU A 85 4.63 8.48 16.72
N GLY A 86 3.44 9.01 17.03
CA GLY A 86 2.31 8.16 17.35
C GLY A 86 1.88 7.34 16.13
N THR A 87 1.44 6.11 16.39
CA THR A 87 1.05 5.17 15.33
C THR A 87 -0.03 5.78 14.44
N ARG A 88 -1.02 6.45 15.06
CA ARG A 88 -2.11 7.13 14.35
C ARG A 88 -1.60 8.27 13.48
N GLU A 89 -0.69 9.10 13.96
CA GLU A 89 -0.11 10.21 13.20
C GLU A 89 0.62 9.68 11.96
N MET A 90 1.41 8.61 12.12
CA MET A 90 2.09 7.95 11.00
C MET A 90 1.09 7.40 9.98
N GLN A 91 0.04 6.72 10.44
CA GLN A 91 -1.05 6.24 9.58
C GLN A 91 -1.73 7.39 8.83
N LEU A 92 -2.00 8.53 9.47
CA LEU A 92 -2.64 9.68 8.84
C LEU A 92 -1.76 10.35 7.78
N VAL A 93 -0.46 10.48 8.03
CA VAL A 93 0.49 10.99 7.02
C VAL A 93 0.48 10.09 5.79
N LEU A 94 0.64 8.78 5.98
CA LEU A 94 0.72 7.84 4.87
C LEU A 94 -0.64 7.67 4.17
N MET A 95 -1.75 7.71 4.89
CA MET A 95 -3.10 7.69 4.33
C MET A 95 -3.35 8.89 3.41
N LYS A 96 -3.00 10.11 3.86
CA LYS A 96 -3.14 11.31 3.03
C LYS A 96 -2.32 11.19 1.74
N ASN A 97 -1.09 10.71 1.84
CA ASN A 97 -0.26 10.47 0.65
C ASN A 97 -0.86 9.40 -0.26
N ALA A 98 -1.30 8.26 0.28
CA ALA A 98 -1.92 7.19 -0.48
C ALA A 98 -3.11 7.70 -1.31
N LEU A 99 -3.99 8.51 -0.70
CA LEU A 99 -5.11 9.13 -1.39
C LEU A 99 -4.66 10.13 -2.48
N LEU A 100 -3.65 10.96 -2.19
CA LEU A 100 -3.12 11.94 -3.15
C LEU A 100 -2.49 11.28 -4.39
N VAL A 101 -1.86 10.11 -4.22
CA VAL A 101 -1.27 9.35 -5.34
C VAL A 101 -2.27 8.41 -6.03
N GLY A 102 -3.54 8.44 -5.63
CA GLY A 102 -4.63 7.74 -6.31
C GLY A 102 -4.93 6.32 -5.80
N ALA A 103 -4.38 5.90 -4.66
CA ALA A 103 -4.77 4.63 -4.05
C ALA A 103 -6.20 4.70 -3.49
N THR A 104 -6.98 3.64 -3.72
CA THR A 104 -8.31 3.49 -3.14
C THR A 104 -8.21 2.84 -1.77
N VAL A 105 -8.90 3.37 -0.75
CA VAL A 105 -8.90 2.79 0.60
C VAL A 105 -10.32 2.51 1.07
N LEU A 106 -10.58 1.26 1.42
CA LEU A 106 -11.87 0.76 1.91
C LEU A 106 -11.77 0.41 3.39
N TYR A 107 -12.51 1.15 4.22
CA TYR A 107 -12.65 0.89 5.65
C TYR A 107 -13.79 -0.11 5.93
N GLY A 108 -13.81 -0.68 7.14
CA GLY A 108 -14.83 -1.66 7.54
C GLY A 108 -14.83 -2.92 6.67
N THR A 109 -13.74 -3.18 5.94
CA THR A 109 -13.66 -4.23 4.91
C THR A 109 -12.54 -5.20 5.26
N GLU A 110 -12.90 -6.46 5.47
CA GLU A 110 -11.97 -7.52 5.84
C GLU A 110 -11.71 -8.45 4.65
N LEU A 111 -10.43 -8.70 4.35
CA LEU A 111 -10.03 -9.76 3.43
C LEU A 111 -10.15 -11.11 4.15
N LEU A 112 -11.12 -11.93 3.73
CA LEU A 112 -11.37 -13.24 4.35
C LEU A 112 -10.61 -14.37 3.65
N ALA A 113 -10.62 -14.38 2.32
CA ALA A 113 -10.01 -15.44 1.52
C ALA A 113 -9.67 -14.96 0.11
N LEU A 114 -8.78 -15.69 -0.55
CA LEU A 114 -8.50 -15.54 -1.98
C LEU A 114 -9.33 -16.56 -2.76
N GLN A 115 -9.99 -16.09 -3.82
CA GLN A 115 -10.73 -16.93 -4.74
C GLN A 115 -9.91 -17.13 -6.01
N ALA A 116 -9.63 -18.38 -6.37
CA ALA A 116 -8.99 -18.69 -7.64
C ALA A 116 -9.91 -18.26 -8.80
N PRO A 117 -9.34 -17.82 -9.94
CA PRO A 117 -10.13 -17.59 -11.13
C PRO A 117 -10.98 -18.82 -11.47
N PRO A 118 -12.23 -18.66 -11.94
CA PRO A 118 -13.01 -19.79 -12.41
C PRO A 118 -12.20 -20.53 -13.49
N SER A 119 -12.15 -21.86 -13.43
CA SER A 119 -11.48 -22.64 -14.48
C SER A 119 -12.15 -22.31 -15.82
N SER A 120 -11.35 -21.91 -16.80
CA SER A 120 -11.82 -21.84 -18.17
C SER A 120 -12.13 -23.27 -18.63
N ALA A 121 -13.38 -23.71 -18.54
CA ALA A 121 -13.84 -24.93 -19.21
C ALA A 121 -13.93 -24.72 -20.74
N ALA A 122 -12.83 -24.26 -21.34
CA ALA A 122 -12.72 -23.95 -22.78
C ALA A 122 -11.39 -24.42 -23.39
N GLY A 123 -10.67 -25.33 -22.73
CA GLY A 123 -9.42 -25.94 -23.23
C GLY A 123 -9.51 -27.45 -23.51
N ASP A 124 -10.32 -28.20 -22.76
CA ASP A 124 -10.25 -29.67 -22.79
C ASP A 124 -11.20 -30.33 -23.80
N ALA A 125 -12.03 -29.56 -24.53
CA ALA A 125 -12.94 -30.11 -25.52
C ALA A 125 -12.31 -30.34 -26.91
N ILE A 126 -11.13 -29.78 -27.20
CA ILE A 126 -10.48 -29.92 -28.51
C ILE A 126 -9.62 -31.19 -28.59
N GLU A 127 -9.13 -31.72 -27.46
CA GLU A 127 -8.29 -32.93 -27.45
C GLU A 127 -9.10 -34.24 -27.43
N ALA A 128 -10.33 -34.22 -26.92
CA ALA A 128 -11.21 -35.40 -26.91
C ALA A 128 -11.81 -35.77 -28.29
N GLY A 129 -11.73 -34.86 -29.28
CA GLY A 129 -12.26 -35.07 -30.64
C GLY A 129 -11.27 -35.65 -31.65
N ARG A 130 -10.03 -35.95 -31.26
CA ARG A 130 -8.97 -36.43 -32.17
C ARG A 130 -8.51 -37.87 -31.88
N ALA A 131 -9.16 -38.54 -30.93
CA ALA A 131 -8.90 -39.93 -30.55
C ALA A 131 -10.13 -40.83 -30.76
N GLY A 132 -10.83 -40.65 -31.89
CA GLY A 132 -11.95 -41.48 -32.35
C GLY A 132 -11.82 -41.82 -33.82
#